data_AF-A0A9X2QAQ1-F1
#
_entry.id   AF-A0A9X2QAQ1-F1
#
_cell.length_a   1.000
_cell.length_b   1.000
_cell.length_c   1.000
_cell.angle_alpha   90.00
_cell.angle_beta   90.00
_cell.angle_gamma   90.00
#
_symmetry.space_group_name_H-M   'P 1'
#
loop_
_entity.id
_entity.type
_entity.pdbx_description
1 polymer ?
#
loop_
_entity_poly.entity_id
_entity_poly.type
_entity_poly.pdbx_seq_one_letter_code
_entity_poly.pdbx_strand_id
1 'polypeptide(L)' 'MERELTHEELREEAHRLAKDDSRSYTEIAEEFDVTKNAVAKAVTTTGPKFQRLQIRIVEHLSDAEVEPQETFLLTD' A
#
# COMPACT_ATOMS: atom_id res chain seq x y z
N MET A 1 5.71 10.93 -11.41
CA MET A 1 5.73 9.93 -12.52
C MET A 1 4.78 8.85 -12.07
N GLU A 2 3.54 8.90 -12.55
CA GLU A 2 2.45 8.01 -12.13
C GLU A 2 2.79 6.57 -12.51
N ARG A 3 2.59 5.64 -11.57
CA ARG A 3 2.91 4.21 -11.76
C ARG A 3 1.68 3.37 -11.43
N GLU A 4 1.11 2.72 -12.44
CA GLU A 4 0.06 1.72 -12.24
C GLU A 4 0.69 0.42 -11.73
N LEU A 5 0.42 0.08 -10.47
CA LEU A 5 0.94 -1.14 -9.85
C LEU A 5 -0.17 -2.17 -9.67
N THR A 6 0.14 -3.43 -9.99
CA THR A 6 -0.74 -4.58 -9.69
C THR A 6 -0.85 -4.76 -8.17
N HIS A 7 -1.83 -5.54 -7.70
CA HIS A 7 -1.97 -5.84 -6.27
C HIS A 7 -0.74 -6.50 -5.65
N GLU A 8 -0.01 -7.31 -6.43
CA GLU A 8 1.19 -7.97 -5.96
C GLU A 8 2.34 -6.97 -5.81
N GLU A 9 2.57 -6.14 -6.84
CA GLU A 9 3.57 -5.08 -6.84
C GLU A 9 3.29 -4.05 -5.73
N LEU A 10 2.03 -3.65 -5.52
CA LEU A 10 1.62 -2.75 -4.43
C LEU A 10 1.98 -3.33 -3.06
N ARG A 11 1.68 -4.62 -2.82
CA ARG A 11 2.01 -5.28 -1.56
C ARG A 11 3.53 -5.37 -1.38
N GLU A 12 4.27 -5.72 -2.43
CA GLU A 12 5.74 -5.83 -2.42
C GLU A 12 6.40 -4.49 -2.10
N GLU A 13 5.94 -3.43 -2.76
CA GLU A 13 6.47 -2.08 -2.60
C GLU A 13 6.15 -1.52 -1.21
N ALA A 14 4.89 -1.66 -0.76
CA ALA A 14 4.51 -1.29 0.60
C ALA A 14 5.33 -2.05 1.66
N HIS A 15 5.61 -3.33 1.42
CA HIS A 15 6.46 -4.13 2.32
C HIS A 15 7.91 -3.65 2.35
N ARG A 16 8.48 -3.36 1.18
CA ARG A 16 9.84 -2.85 1.04
C ARG A 16 9.99 -1.52 1.76
N LEU A 17 9.13 -0.55 1.46
CA LEU A 17 9.16 0.78 2.06
C LEU A 17 8.96 0.73 3.57
N ALA A 18 7.98 -0.04 4.06
CA ALA A 18 7.75 -0.18 5.50
C ALA A 18 8.88 -0.93 6.23
N LYS A 19 9.72 -1.69 5.53
CA LYS A 19 10.90 -2.36 6.09
C LYS A 19 12.14 -1.45 6.08
N ASP A 20 12.26 -0.60 5.07
CA ASP A 20 13.36 0.35 4.91
C ASP A 20 13.14 1.62 5.76
N ASP A 21 11.92 1.87 6.20
CA ASP A 21 11.59 2.97 7.12
C ASP A 21 12.10 2.69 8.55
N SER A 22 12.59 3.74 9.21
CA SER A 22 13.04 3.66 10.61
C SER A 22 11.90 3.50 11.63
N ARG A 23 10.66 3.85 11.24
CA ARG A 23 9.46 3.78 12.08
C ARG A 23 8.96 2.34 12.19
N SER A 24 8.45 2.01 13.36
CA SER A 24 7.73 0.76 13.60
C SER A 24 6.35 0.77 12.93
N TYR A 25 5.77 -0.42 12.73
CA TYR A 25 4.38 -0.53 12.24
C TYR A 25 3.34 0.12 13.17
N THR A 26 3.68 0.38 14.44
CA THR A 26 2.79 1.12 15.35
C THR A 26 2.78 2.60 14.97
N GLU A 27 3.95 3.20 14.79
CA GLU A 27 4.10 4.62 14.42
C GLU A 27 3.51 4.89 13.03
N ILE A 28 3.75 3.99 12.07
CA ILE A 28 3.13 4.05 10.75
C ILE A 28 1.60 3.98 10.87
N ALA A 29 1.08 3.12 11.75
CA ALA A 29 -0.36 2.97 11.93
C ALA A 29 -1.02 4.21 12.55
N GLU A 30 -0.35 4.87 13.49
CA GLU A 30 -0.80 6.12 14.11
C GLU A 30 -0.94 7.23 13.06
N GLU A 31 0.01 7.32 12.13
CA GLU A 31 0.00 8.33 11.07
C GLU A 31 -1.15 8.15 10.07
N PHE A 32 -1.55 6.90 9.81
CA PHE A 32 -2.66 6.59 8.91
C PHE A 32 -4.01 6.48 9.61
N ASP A 33 -4.07 6.66 10.93
CA ASP A 33 -5.24 6.41 11.80
C ASP A 33 -5.83 4.99 11.61
N VAL A 34 -4.93 3.99 11.64
CA VAL A 34 -5.30 2.57 11.53
C VAL A 34 -4.66 1.75 12.66
N THR A 35 -4.97 0.46 12.71
CA THR A 35 -4.30 -0.44 13.67
C THR A 35 -2.98 -0.95 13.11
N LYS A 36 -2.01 -1.25 13.99
CA LYS A 36 -0.77 -1.96 13.64
C LYS A 36 -1.03 -3.24 12.82
N ASN A 37 -2.10 -3.97 13.16
CA ASN A 37 -2.47 -5.19 12.45
C ASN A 37 -2.95 -4.90 11.02
N ALA A 38 -3.62 -3.78 10.77
CA ALA A 38 -4.01 -3.36 9.43
C ALA A 38 -2.77 -3.08 8.56
N VAL A 39 -1.76 -2.38 9.10
CA VAL A 39 -0.48 -2.16 8.41
C VAL A 39 0.21 -3.50 8.12
N ALA A 40 0.34 -4.37 9.13
CA ALA A 40 0.94 -5.69 8.96
C ALA A 40 0.23 -6.53 7.88
N LYS A 41 -1.11 -6.47 7.82
CA LYS A 41 -1.89 -7.15 6.78
C LYS A 41 -1.72 -6.52 5.40
N ALA A 42 -1.68 -5.20 5.31
CA ALA A 42 -1.46 -4.49 4.06
C ALA A 42 -0.12 -4.88 3.41
N VAL A 43 0.95 -5.01 4.19
CA VAL A 43 2.28 -5.37 3.66
C VAL A 43 2.51 -6.88 3.49
N THR A 44 1.56 -7.73 3.84
CA THR A 44 1.71 -9.20 3.74
C THR A 44 0.62 -9.89 2.93
N THR A 45 -0.51 -9.23 2.70
CA THR A 45 -1.67 -9.83 2.02
C THR A 45 -1.83 -9.21 0.64
N THR A 46 -1.67 -10.02 -0.41
CA THR A 46 -2.00 -9.61 -1.78
C THR A 46 -3.53 -9.56 -1.98
N GLY A 47 -3.99 -8.60 -2.77
CA GLY A 47 -5.38 -8.49 -3.22
C GLY A 47 -6.09 -7.18 -2.83
N PRO A 48 -7.34 -6.99 -3.27
CA PRO A 48 -8.01 -5.69 -3.24
C PRO A 48 -8.36 -5.19 -1.83
N LYS A 49 -8.47 -6.10 -0.86
CA LYS A 49 -8.91 -5.79 0.51
C LYS A 49 -8.07 -4.70 1.19
N PHE A 50 -6.77 -4.67 0.92
CA PHE A 50 -5.85 -3.72 1.53
C PHE A 50 -5.25 -2.74 0.51
N GLN A 51 -5.72 -2.74 -0.73
CA GLN A 51 -5.15 -1.93 -1.83
C GLN A 51 -5.07 -0.45 -1.47
N ARG A 52 -6.15 0.13 -0.92
CA ARG A 52 -6.16 1.54 -0.52
C ARG A 52 -5.12 1.86 0.57
N LEU A 53 -4.89 0.94 1.50
CA LEU A 53 -3.88 1.14 2.55
C LEU A 53 -2.47 0.91 2.00
N GLN A 54 -2.28 -0.03 1.07
CA GLN A 54 -1.01 -0.24 0.37
C GLN A 54 -0.62 1.01 -0.43
N ILE A 55 -1.55 1.59 -1.19
CA ILE A 55 -1.33 2.84 -1.93
C ILE A 55 -0.92 3.95 -0.98
N ARG A 56 -1.68 4.21 0.08
CA ARG A 56 -1.34 5.24 1.09
C ARG A 56 0.05 5.02 1.70
N ILE A 57 0.42 3.77 1.99
CA ILE A 57 1.78 3.45 2.50
C ILE A 57 2.83 3.78 1.45
N VAL A 58 2.62 3.38 0.18
CA VAL A 58 3.58 3.65 -0.89
C VAL A 58 3.71 5.15 -1.13
N GLU A 59 2.61 5.89 -1.26
CA GLU A 59 2.62 7.33 -1.52
C GLU A 59 3.19 8.18 -0.39
N HIS A 60 3.06 7.70 0.84
CA HIS A 60 3.57 8.44 2.00
C HIS A 60 5.02 8.13 2.31
N LEU A 61 5.45 6.88 2.05
CA LEU A 61 6.82 6.42 2.34
C LEU A 61 7.76 6.55 1.13
N SER A 62 7.20 6.78 -0.06
CA SER A 62 7.95 7.16 -1.26
C SER A 62 7.49 8.53 -1.73
N ASP A 63 8.38 9.35 -2.29
CA ASP A 63 7.98 10.63 -2.91
C ASP A 63 7.20 10.45 -4.24
N ALA A 64 6.40 9.38 -4.37
CA ALA A 64 5.73 8.98 -5.62
C ALA A 64 4.21 8.86 -5.43
N GLU A 65 3.44 9.35 -6.42
CA GLU A 65 1.98 9.20 -6.49
C GLU A 65 1.60 7.89 -7.21
N VAL A 66 0.61 7.14 -6.68
CA VAL A 66 0.24 5.80 -7.17
C VAL A 66 -1.26 5.68 -7.40
N GLU A 67 -1.66 5.55 -8.67
CA GLU A 67 -3.06 5.32 -9.05
C GLU A 67 -3.45 3.84 -8.88
N PRO A 68 -4.65 3.53 -8.31
CA PRO A 68 -5.15 2.17 -8.26
C PRO A 68 -5.48 1.65 -9.67
N GLN A 69 -5.01 0.45 -10.01
CA GLN A 69 -5.50 -0.26 -11.19
C GLN A 69 -6.98 -0.64 -10.99
N GLU A 70 -7.90 0.20 -11.46
CA GLU A 70 -9.30 -0.19 -11.63
C GLU A 70 -9.36 -1.16 -12.81
N THR A 71 -9.59 -2.44 -12.52
CA THR A 71 -9.92 -3.40 -13.59
C THR A 71 -11.29 -3.02 -14.14
N PHE A 72 -11.33 -2.15 -15.14
CA PHE A 72 -12.51 -1.95 -15.97
C PHE A 72 -12.75 -3.23 -16.78
N LEU A 73 -13.57 -4.13 -16.23
CA LEU A 73 -14.24 -5.15 -17.03
C LEU A 73 -15.29 -4.42 -17.88
N LEU A 74 -14.90 -4.01 -19.09
CA LEU A 74 -15.86 -3.72 -20.15
C LEU A 74 -16.52 -5.05 -20.55
N THR A 75 -17.69 -5.31 -20.01
CA THR A 75 -18.68 -6.19 -20.63
C THR A 75 -19.71 -5.32 -21.32
N ASP A 76 -19.62 -5.23 -22.65
CA ASP A 76 -20.73 -5.22 -23.61
C ASP A 76 -20.21 -5.58 -25.01
#